data_AF-R9W136-F1
#
_entry.id   AF-R9W136-F1
#
_cell.length_a   1.000
_cell.length_b   1.000
_cell.length_c   1.000
_cell.angle_alpha   90.00
_cell.angle_beta   90.00
_cell.angle_gamma   90.00
#
_symmetry.space_group_name_H-M   'P 1'
#
loop_
_entity.id
_entity.type
_entity.pdbx_description
1 polymer ?
#
loop_
_entity_poly.entity_id
_entity_poly.type
_entity_poly.pdbx_seq_one_letter_code
_entity_poly.pdbx_strand_id
1 'polypeptide(L)'
;GVFLSGQFVKGSPEPPKGNAVVLHELMENLPCNAFGNKQCTNKCLDSIVKYLPNSPALVCGSIDRDCYKERAYLFIKNCSDTWVNTNMSAGREYC
;
A
#
# COMPACT_ATOMS: atom_id res chain seq x y z
N GLY A 1 1.36 1.89 3.24
CA GLY A 1 0.37 0.82 3.41
C GLY A 1 0.09 0.14 2.08
N VAL A 2 -0.18 -1.16 2.11
CA VAL A 2 -0.58 -1.95 0.95
C VAL A 2 -2.09 -2.16 0.97
N PHE A 3 -2.74 -1.90 -0.16
CA PHE A 3 -4.17 -2.08 -0.35
C PHE A 3 -4.42 -2.92 -1.60
N LEU A 4 -5.48 -3.72 -1.59
CA LEU A 4 -5.90 -4.49 -2.76
C LEU A 4 -6.77 -3.67 -3.72
N SER A 5 -6.83 -4.11 -4.98
CA SER A 5 -7.57 -3.45 -6.06
C SER A 5 -9.03 -3.14 -5.71
N GLY A 6 -9.71 -4.00 -4.95
CA GLY A 6 -11.11 -3.77 -4.57
C GLY A 6 -11.29 -2.88 -3.34
N GLN A 7 -10.21 -2.35 -2.75
CA GLN A 7 -10.28 -1.39 -1.64
C GLN A 7 -10.31 0.06 -2.13
N PHE A 8 -10.03 0.34 -3.39
CA PHE A 8 -10.02 1.70 -3.91
C PHE A 8 -10.45 1.73 -5.37
N VAL A 9 -10.83 2.92 -5.86
CA VAL A 9 -11.15 3.11 -7.28
C VAL A 9 -9.93 3.70 -7.97
N LYS A 10 -9.37 2.98 -8.95
CA LYS A 10 -8.18 3.45 -9.68
C LYS A 10 -8.48 4.76 -10.42
N GLY A 11 -7.62 5.76 -10.23
CA GLY A 11 -7.80 7.10 -10.81
C GLY A 11 -8.74 8.01 -10.01
N SER A 12 -9.39 7.50 -8.96
CA SER A 12 -10.15 8.34 -8.03
C SER A 12 -9.20 9.06 -7.07
N PRO A 13 -9.48 10.32 -6.70
CA PRO A 13 -8.80 11.01 -5.60
C PRO A 13 -9.23 10.49 -4.22
N GLU A 14 -10.24 9.63 -4.15
CA GLU A 14 -10.71 9.08 -2.89
C GLU A 14 -9.65 8.17 -2.25
N PRO A 15 -9.51 8.22 -0.91
CA PRO A 15 -8.64 7.32 -0.19
C PRO A 15 -9.14 5.87 -0.30
N PRO A 16 -8.24 4.88 -0.14
CA PRO A 16 -8.64 3.48 -0.04
C PRO A 16 -9.56 3.27 1.18
N LYS A 17 -10.51 2.35 1.01
CA LYS A 17 -11.50 1.95 2.01
C LYS A 17 -10.96 0.80 2.86
N GLY A 18 -11.31 0.84 4.14
CA GLY A 18 -10.91 -0.18 5.11
C GLY A 18 -9.44 -0.06 5.50
N ASN A 19 -8.93 -1.13 6.13
CA ASN A 19 -7.57 -1.17 6.65
C ASN A 19 -6.57 -1.60 5.58
N ALA A 20 -5.34 -1.09 5.69
CA ALA A 20 -4.23 -1.58 4.88
C ALA A 20 -3.95 -3.04 5.26
N VAL A 21 -3.78 -3.89 4.26
CA VAL A 21 -3.40 -5.31 4.44
C VAL A 21 -1.99 -5.42 5.04
N VAL A 22 -1.09 -4.52 4.62
CA VAL A 22 0.23 -4.38 5.22
C VAL A 22 0.43 -2.91 5.54
N LEU A 23 0.61 -2.61 6.82
CA LEU A 23 0.98 -1.28 7.28
C LEU A 23 2.43 -1.29 7.75
N HIS A 24 3.19 -0.29 7.34
CA HIS A 24 4.53 -0.04 7.84
C HIS A 24 4.65 1.46 8.10
N GLU A 25 4.98 1.81 9.34
CA GLU A 25 5.17 3.19 9.77
C GLU A 25 6.66 3.51 9.80
N LEU A 26 7.03 4.62 9.15
CA LEU A 26 8.39 5.14 9.19
C LEU A 26 8.46 6.14 10.36
N MET A 27 9.42 5.96 11.26
CA MET A 27 9.66 6.89 12.39
C MET A 27 10.39 8.18 11.98
N GLU A 28 10.84 8.27 10.72
CA GLU A 28 11.54 9.46 10.21
C GLU A 28 10.55 10.49 9.66
N ASN A 29 10.73 11.74 10.07
CA ASN A 29 10.04 12.88 9.46
C ASN A 29 10.68 13.22 8.12
N LEU A 30 9.96 12.95 7.03
CA LEU A 30 10.37 13.29 5.68
C LEU A 30 9.73 14.62 5.24
N PRO A 31 10.39 15.38 4.35
CA PRO A 31 9.86 16.67 3.93
C PRO A 31 8.53 16.55 3.16
N CYS A 32 7.65 17.54 3.32
CA CYS A 32 6.36 17.68 2.62
C CYS A 32 6.53 18.11 1.15
N ASN A 33 7.25 17.35 0.34
CA ASN A 33 7.43 17.68 -1.06
C ASN A 33 7.54 16.40 -1.91
N ALA A 34 7.59 16.58 -3.23
CA ALA A 34 7.71 15.47 -4.17
C ALA A 34 8.96 14.60 -3.90
N PHE A 35 10.04 15.21 -3.42
CA PHE A 35 11.27 14.50 -3.06
C PHE A 35 11.08 13.63 -1.81
N GLY A 36 10.50 14.18 -0.74
CA GLY A 36 10.17 13.43 0.48
C GLY A 36 9.15 12.32 0.22
N ASN A 37 8.17 12.54 -0.66
CA ASN A 37 7.24 11.48 -1.08
C ASN A 37 7.95 10.34 -1.80
N LYS A 38 8.92 10.63 -2.66
CA LYS A 38 9.76 9.61 -3.30
C LYS A 38 10.62 8.85 -2.27
N GLN A 39 11.21 9.55 -1.32
CA GLN A 39 11.97 8.91 -0.24
C GLN A 39 11.08 8.01 0.63
N CYS A 40 9.89 8.49 1.00
CA CYS A 40 8.90 7.73 1.77
C CYS A 40 8.48 6.47 1.00
N THR A 41 8.23 6.62 -0.30
CA THR A 41 7.91 5.51 -1.21
C THR A 41 9.00 4.45 -1.22
N ASN A 42 10.26 4.84 -1.44
CA ASN A 42 11.39 3.91 -1.51
C ASN A 42 11.62 3.20 -0.17
N LYS A 43 11.61 3.93 0.96
CA LYS A 43 11.78 3.32 2.29
C LYS A 43 10.63 2.36 2.65
N CYS A 44 9.40 2.74 2.32
CA CYS A 44 8.24 1.86 2.45
C CYS A 44 8.42 0.60 1.60
N LEU A 45 8.87 0.75 0.35
CA LEU A 45 9.06 -0.37 -0.56
C LEU A 45 10.13 -1.35 -0.04
N ASP A 46 11.30 -0.85 0.37
CA ASP A 46 12.40 -1.68 0.91
C ASP A 46 11.99 -2.50 2.13
N SER A 47 11.05 -1.98 2.92
CA SER A 47 10.54 -2.65 4.11
C SER A 47 9.40 -3.61 3.77
N ILE A 48 8.40 -3.17 3.01
CA ILE A 48 7.18 -3.92 2.69
C ILE A 48 7.47 -5.08 1.74
N VAL A 49 8.37 -4.92 0.77
CA VAL A 49 8.71 -5.97 -0.21
C VAL A 49 9.27 -7.22 0.45
N LYS A 50 9.84 -7.13 1.65
CA LYS A 50 10.34 -8.31 2.39
C LYS A 50 9.21 -9.18 2.94
N TYR A 51 8.05 -8.58 3.22
CA TYR A 51 6.89 -9.28 3.77
C TYR A 51 5.97 -9.82 2.67
N LEU A 52 5.87 -9.11 1.54
CA LEU A 52 4.97 -9.46 0.43
C LEU A 52 5.16 -10.92 -0.08
N PRO A 53 6.37 -11.42 -0.41
CA PRO A 53 6.61 -12.77 -0.93
C PRO A 53 5.99 -13.89 -0.09
N ASN A 54 6.09 -13.76 1.23
CA ASN A 54 5.65 -14.76 2.23
C ASN A 54 4.22 -14.53 2.73
N SER A 55 3.58 -13.44 2.31
CA SER A 55 2.27 -13.05 2.79
C SER A 55 1.08 -13.35 1.88
N PRO A 56 1.06 -14.24 0.85
CA PRO A 56 -0.18 -14.51 0.12
C PRO A 56 -1.34 -14.96 1.02
N ALA A 57 -1.09 -15.94 1.91
CA ALA A 57 -2.09 -16.41 2.87
C ALA A 57 -2.47 -15.32 3.90
N LEU A 58 -1.50 -14.48 4.31
CA LEU A 58 -1.77 -13.35 5.19
C LEU A 58 -2.56 -12.24 4.49
N VAL A 59 -2.28 -11.97 3.21
CA VAL A 59 -2.96 -10.95 2.40
C VAL A 59 -4.41 -11.36 2.17
N CYS A 60 -4.64 -12.59 1.71
CA CYS A 60 -6.00 -13.12 1.51
C CYS A 60 -6.74 -13.30 2.84
N GLY A 61 -6.04 -13.77 3.90
CA GLY A 61 -6.64 -14.00 5.22
C GLY A 61 -6.90 -12.73 6.05
N SER A 62 -6.21 -11.62 5.75
CA SER A 62 -6.43 -10.33 6.42
C SER A 62 -7.67 -9.58 5.92
N ILE A 63 -8.28 -10.07 4.84
CA ILE A 63 -9.44 -9.46 4.21
C ILE A 63 -10.65 -10.36 4.48
N ASP A 64 -11.64 -9.80 5.18
CA ASP A 64 -12.91 -10.45 5.50
C ASP A 64 -13.92 -10.32 4.34
N ARG A 65 -13.48 -10.72 3.13
CA ARG A 65 -14.32 -10.77 1.91
C ARG A 65 -13.73 -11.73 0.88
N ASP A 66 -14.52 -12.14 -0.09
CA ASP A 66 -14.03 -12.89 -1.25
C ASP A 66 -13.00 -12.05 -2.02
N CYS A 67 -11.74 -12.51 -1.97
CA CYS A 67 -10.64 -11.96 -2.74
C CYS A 67 -10.30 -12.93 -3.87
N TYR A 68 -10.30 -12.44 -5.11
CA TYR A 68 -10.00 -13.24 -6.29
C TYR A 68 -9.21 -12.40 -7.28
N LYS A 69 -8.00 -12.86 -7.64
CA LYS A 69 -7.08 -12.19 -8.57
C LYS A 69 -6.90 -10.71 -8.28
N GLU A 70 -6.74 -10.36 -7.01
CA GLU A 70 -6.58 -8.97 -6.60
C GLU A 70 -5.12 -8.55 -6.67
N ARG A 71 -4.87 -7.34 -7.15
CA ARG A 71 -3.51 -6.79 -7.21
C ARG A 71 -3.28 -5.88 -6.01
N ALA A 72 -2.11 -6.04 -5.39
CA ALA A 72 -1.68 -5.20 -4.28
C ALA A 72 -1.06 -3.90 -4.78
N TYR A 73 -1.43 -2.77 -4.18
CA TYR A 73 -0.96 -1.43 -4.51
C TYR A 73 -0.37 -0.73 -3.30
N LEU A 74 0.71 0.02 -3.52
CA LEU A 74 1.33 0.82 -2.48
C LEU A 74 0.68 2.20 -2.39
N PHE A 75 0.28 2.55 -1.19
CA PHE A 75 -0.11 3.89 -0.79
C PHE A 75 0.85 4.38 0.29
N ILE A 76 1.17 5.67 0.27
CA ILE A 76 1.98 6.31 1.31
C ILE A 76 1.18 7.36 2.05
N LYS A 77 1.59 7.59 3.29
CA LYS A 77 1.11 8.67 4.15
C LYS A 77 2.36 9.32 4.68
N ASN A 78 2.76 10.44 4.06
CA ASN A 78 3.95 11.19 4.48
C ASN A 78 3.48 12.23 5.51
N CYS A 79 3.66 13.52 5.24
CA CYS A 79 3.21 14.56 6.15
C CYS A 79 1.73 14.93 6.02
N SER A 80 1.07 14.50 4.94
CA SER A 80 -0.39 14.62 4.83
C SER A 80 -1.02 13.46 5.56
N ASP A 81 -2.10 13.72 6.30
CA ASP A 81 -2.90 12.67 6.93
C ASP A 81 -3.81 11.95 5.91
N THR A 82 -3.48 12.01 4.62
CA THR A 82 -4.21 11.38 3.52
C THR A 82 -3.35 10.35 2.80
N TRP A 83 -3.98 9.25 2.40
CA TRP A 83 -3.33 8.22 1.59
C TRP A 83 -3.10 8.73 0.17
N VAL A 84 -1.86 8.64 -0.29
CA VAL A 84 -1.46 8.99 -1.66
C VAL A 84 -1.09 7.72 -2.41
N ASN A 85 -1.74 7.49 -3.55
CA ASN A 85 -1.44 6.37 -4.42
C ASN A 85 -0.08 6.60 -5.11
N THR A 86 0.86 5.67 -4.97
CA THR A 86 2.17 5.78 -5.65
C THR A 86 2.14 5.26 -7.08
N ASN A 87 1.00 4.73 -7.54
CA ASN A 87 0.79 3.98 -8.78
C ASN A 87 1.65 2.72 -8.90
N MET A 88 2.31 2.29 -7.82
CA MET A 88 3.07 1.06 -7.81
C MET A 88 2.17 -0.10 -7.38
N SER A 89 2.29 -1.19 -8.11
CA SER A 89 1.57 -2.43 -7.82
C SER A 89 2.54 -3.59 -7.75
N ALA A 90 2.19 -4.62 -6.97
CA ALA A 90 2.88 -5.89 -7.05
C ALA A 90 2.75 -6.48 -8.47
N GLY A 91 3.82 -7.10 -8.96
CA GLY A 91 3.85 -7.76 -10.27
C GLY A 91 3.08 -9.09 -10.33
N ARG A 92 2.41 -9.47 -9.24
CA ARG A 92 1.58 -10.67 -9.13
C ARG A 92 0.23 -10.34 -8.52
N GLU A 93 -0.71 -11.23 -8.78
CA GLU A 93 -2.04 -11.22 -8.17
C GLU A 93 -2.03 -12.08 -6.90
N TYR A 94 -2.86 -11.69 -5.96
CA TYR A 94 -3.07 -12.35 -4.69
C TYR A 94 -4.50 -12.85 -4.67
N CYS A 95 -4.65 -14.11 -4.24
CA CYS A 95 -5.91 -14.82 -4.33
C CYS A 95 -6.39 -14.90 -5.81
#